data_AF-A0A0F9LY32-F1
#
_entry.id   AF-A0A0F9LY32-F1
#
_cell.length_a   1.000
_cell.length_b   1.000
_cell.length_c   1.000
_cell.angle_alpha   90.00
_cell.angle_beta   90.00
_cell.angle_gamma   90.00
#
_symmetry.space_group_name_H-M   'P 1'
#
loop_
_entity.id
_entity.type
_entity.pdbx_description
1 polymer ?
#
loop_
_entity_poly.entity_id
_entity_poly.type
_entity_poly.pdbx_seq_one_letter_code
_entity_poly.pdbx_strand_id
1 'polypeptide(L)' 'GLWEGQTDEGEIGMKYDELDEIIYRIDYGLSIDDLDIDKVKKVKDMIRLAEHKNKMPPMYKIFKQ' A
#
# COMPACT_ATOMS: atom_id res chain seq x y z
N GLY A 1 -16.87 -8.32 0.96
CA GLY A 1 -17.83 -7.56 1.76
C GLY A 1 -17.92 -8.14 3.16
N LEU A 2 -17.33 -7.48 4.14
CA LEU A 2 -17.51 -7.72 5.58
C LEU A 2 -18.86 -7.16 6.08
N TRP A 3 -19.50 -6.28 5.30
CA TRP A 3 -20.88 -5.78 5.47
C TRP A 3 -21.53 -5.47 4.10
N GLU A 4 -22.85 -5.32 4.09
CA GLU A 4 -23.63 -5.03 2.87
C GLU A 4 -23.29 -3.63 2.31
N GLY A 5 -23.08 -3.55 1.00
CA GLY A 5 -22.73 -2.30 0.30
C GLY A 5 -21.25 -1.90 0.32
N GLN A 6 -20.38 -2.70 0.95
CA GLN A 6 -18.94 -2.46 0.93
C GLN A 6 -18.36 -2.69 -0.48
N THR A 7 -17.57 -1.73 -0.96
CA THR A 7 -16.71 -1.90 -2.14
C THR A 7 -15.30 -1.48 -1.75
N ASP A 8 -14.31 -2.32 -2.03
CA ASP A 8 -12.91 -2.02 -1.76
C ASP A 8 -12.47 -0.72 -2.47
N GLU A 9 -12.91 -0.47 -3.70
CA GLU A 9 -12.63 0.80 -4.41
C GLU A 9 -13.22 2.01 -3.69
N GLY A 10 -14.40 1.85 -3.06
CA GLY A 10 -15.02 2.89 -2.24
C GLY A 10 -14.26 3.16 -0.94
N GLU A 11 -13.70 2.12 -0.31
CA GLU A 11 -12.90 2.26 0.91
C GLU A 11 -11.49 2.82 0.63
N ILE A 12 -10.85 2.32 -0.42
CA ILE A 12 -9.54 2.81 -0.87
C ILE A 12 -9.69 4.21 -1.49
N GLY A 13 -10.85 4.55 -2.04
CA GLY A 13 -11.16 5.84 -2.65
C GLY A 13 -10.46 6.06 -4.00
N MET A 14 -10.14 4.98 -4.70
CA MET A 14 -9.59 5.00 -6.06
C MET A 14 -9.88 3.66 -6.74
N LYS A 15 -9.81 3.66 -8.08
CA LYS A 15 -9.96 2.41 -8.84
C LYS A 15 -8.74 1.53 -8.69
N TYR A 16 -8.95 0.23 -8.84
CA TYR A 16 -7.84 -0.74 -8.82
C TYR A 16 -6.82 -0.49 -9.93
N ASP A 17 -7.26 -0.09 -11.12
CA ASP A 17 -6.39 0.19 -12.26
C ASP A 17 -5.38 1.32 -11.94
N GLU A 18 -5.87 2.38 -11.29
CA GLU A 18 -5.05 3.51 -10.84
C GLU A 18 -4.12 3.11 -9.68
N LEU A 19 -4.59 2.25 -8.78
CA LEU A 19 -3.80 1.76 -7.65
C LEU A 19 -2.64 0.90 -8.16
N ASP A 20 -2.92 -0.03 -9.07
CA ASP A 20 -1.96 -0.97 -9.63
C ASP A 20 -0.88 -0.22 -10.43
N GLU A 21 -1.27 0.76 -11.24
CA GLU A 21 -0.32 1.59 -11.99
C GLU A 21 0.64 2.33 -11.05
N ILE A 22 0.12 2.95 -9.98
CA ILE A 22 0.96 3.67 -9.01
C ILE A 22 1.91 2.70 -8.30
N ILE A 23 1.42 1.54 -7.86
CA ILE A 23 2.25 0.51 -7.21
C ILE A 23 3.35 0.03 -8.15
N TYR A 24 3.00 -0.29 -9.40
CA TYR A 24 3.94 -0.72 -10.43
C TYR A 24 5.03 0.32 -10.65
N ARG A 25 4.67 1.59 -10.86
CA ARG A 25 5.66 2.66 -11.07
C ARG A 25 6.55 2.87 -9.85
N ILE A 26 6.03 2.73 -8.64
CA ILE A 26 6.84 2.81 -7.40
C ILE A 26 7.84 1.65 -7.32
N ASP A 27 7.40 0.42 -7.59
CA ASP A 27 8.23 -0.80 -7.47
C ASP A 27 9.39 -0.79 -8.49
N TYR A 28 9.10 -0.37 -9.73
CA TYR A 28 10.08 -0.30 -10.82
C TYR A 28 10.82 1.04 -10.91
N GLY A 29 10.57 1.99 -10.00
CA GLY A 29 11.23 3.30 -9.98
C GLY A 29 10.94 4.18 -11.22
N LEU A 30 9.75 4.03 -11.80
CA LEU A 30 9.31 4.77 -12.99
C LEU A 30 8.81 6.18 -12.64
N SER A 31 8.64 7.01 -13.67
CA SER A 31 8.12 8.37 -13.50
C SER A 31 6.65 8.37 -13.06
N ILE A 32 6.37 9.13 -12.00
CA ILE A 32 5.03 9.35 -11.42
C ILE A 32 4.55 10.80 -11.61
N ASP A 33 5.26 11.60 -12.41
CA ASP A 33 5.00 13.05 -12.57
C ASP A 33 3.64 13.35 -13.22
N ASP A 34 3.18 12.44 -14.09
CA ASP A 34 1.89 12.52 -14.78
C ASP A 34 0.71 12.02 -13.92
N LEU A 35 0.98 11.46 -12.74
CA LEU A 35 -0.04 10.92 -11.85
C LEU A 35 -0.53 11.96 -10.85
N ASP A 36 -1.76 11.79 -10.38
CA ASP A 36 -2.30 12.62 -9.31
C ASP A 36 -1.48 12.46 -8.02
N ILE A 37 -0.86 13.57 -7.59
CA ILE A 37 0.08 13.59 -6.47
C ILE A 37 -0.60 13.18 -5.15
N ASP A 38 -1.89 13.50 -4.96
CA ASP A 38 -2.62 13.14 -3.75
C ASP A 38 -2.84 11.62 -3.69
N LYS A 39 -3.27 11.02 -4.81
CA LYS A 39 -3.38 9.55 -4.94
C LYS A 39 -2.04 8.87 -4.71
N VAL A 40 -0.96 9.36 -5.34
CA VAL A 40 0.38 8.78 -5.14
C VAL A 40 0.81 8.85 -3.68
N LYS A 41 0.56 9.98 -3.01
CA LYS A 41 0.87 10.14 -1.58
C LYS A 41 0.06 9.18 -0.73
N LYS A 42 -1.23 9.00 -1.02
CA LYS A 42 -2.11 8.05 -0.34
C LYS A 42 -1.61 6.61 -0.49
N VAL A 43 -1.24 6.20 -1.70
CA VAL A 43 -0.69 4.86 -1.96
C VAL A 43 0.62 4.63 -1.21
N LYS A 44 1.54 5.60 -1.23
CA LYS A 44 2.80 5.51 -0.47
C LYS A 44 2.55 5.37 1.03
N ASP A 45 1.59 6.10 1.58
CA ASP A 45 1.23 6.00 3.00
C ASP A 45 0.61 4.63 3.33
N MET A 46 -0.29 4.13 2.47
CA MET A 46 -0.86 2.77 2.62
C MET A 46 0.23 1.69 2.62
N ILE A 47 1.18 1.76 1.68
CA ILE A 47 2.33 0.82 1.63
C ILE A 47 3.12 0.88 2.93
N ARG A 48 3.47 2.08 3.38
CA ARG A 48 4.21 2.31 4.64
C ARG A 48 3.47 1.72 5.84
N LEU A 49 2.18 2.00 5.98
CA LEU A 49 1.37 1.49 7.07
C LEU A 49 1.22 -0.04 7.01
N ALA A 50 1.19 -0.63 5.82
CA ALA A 50 1.08 -2.06 5.61
C ALA A 50 2.41 -2.82 5.67
N GLU A 51 3.57 -2.16 5.78
CA GLU A 51 4.89 -2.82 5.80
C GLU A 51 5.00 -3.94 6.84
N HIS A 52 4.33 -3.80 7.98
CA HIS A 52 4.32 -4.81 9.04
C HIS A 52 3.65 -6.13 8.62
N LYS A 53 2.78 -6.11 7.61
CA LYS A 53 2.12 -7.30 7.05
C LYS A 53 3.06 -8.13 6.17
N ASN A 54 4.08 -7.48 5.60
CA ASN A 54 5.08 -8.08 4.72
C ASN A 54 6.37 -8.48 5.45
N LYS A 55 6.49 -8.17 6.74
CA LYS A 55 7.65 -8.51 7.56
C LYS A 55 7.25 -9.57 8.59
N MET A 56 8.17 -10.48 8.90
CA MET A 56 7.94 -11.35 10.06
C MET A 56 7.75 -10.49 11.31
N PRO A 57 6.82 -10.87 12.21
CA PRO A 57 6.64 -10.14 13.45
C PRO A 57 7.98 -10.06 14.20
N PRO A 58 8.29 -8.91 14.82
CA PRO A 58 9.56 -8.72 15.49
C PRO A 58 9.71 -9.78 16.60
N MET A 59 10.79 -10.56 16.52
CA MET A 59 11.13 -11.57 17.54
C MET A 59 12.22 -11.04 18.47
N TYR A 60 12.02 -11.24 19.76
CA TYR A 60 13.04 -10.98 20.76
C TYR A 60 14.16 -12.04 20.65
N LYS A 61 15.39 -11.61 20.36
CA LYS A 61 16.55 -12.50 20.33
C LYS A 61 17.08 -12.69 21.74
N ILE A 62 16.95 -13.91 22.26
CA ILE A 62 17.61 -14.35 23.50
C ILE A 62 19.05 -14.75 23.17
N PHE A 63 20.02 -14.08 23.78
CA PHE A 63 21.42 -14.50 23.74
C PHE A 63 21.67 -15.49 24.89
N LYS A 64 22.09 -16.71 24.58
CA LYS A 64 22.62 -17.64 25.60
C LYS A 64 24.09 -17.30 25.83
N GLN A 65 24.44 -17.11 27.10
CA GLN A 65 25.83 -17.00 27.59
C GLN A 65 26.48 -18.38 27.64
#